data_AF-A0A8K0GWK5-F1
#
_entry.id   AF-A0A8K0GWK5-F1
#
_cell.length_a   1.000
_cell.length_b   1.000
_cell.length_c   1.000
_cell.angle_alpha   90.00
_cell.angle_beta   90.00
_cell.angle_gamma   90.00
#
_symmetry.space_group_name_H-M   'P 1'
#
loop_
_entity.id
_entity.type
_entity.pdbx_description
1 polymer ?
#
loop_
_entity_poly.entity_id
_entity_poly.type
_entity_poly.pdbx_seq_one_letter_code
_entity_poly.pdbx_strand_id
1 'polypeptide(L)' 'MAQRSVPAPFLTKTYQLVDDPITDDVISWSESGNTFVVWKTADFARDLLLIISSTTTSLALFAN' A
#
# COMPACT_ATOMS: atom_id res chain seq x y z
N MET A 1 25.29 10.53 -3.85
CA MET A 1 24.11 10.33 -4.72
C MET A 1 23.03 9.79 -3.80
N ALA A 2 21.99 10.58 -3.50
CA ALA A 2 20.94 10.11 -2.60
C ALA A 2 20.44 8.76 -3.13
N GLN A 3 20.49 7.71 -2.31
CA GLN A 3 19.65 6.55 -2.53
C GLN A 3 18.27 7.15 -2.79
N ARG A 4 17.76 7.05 -4.03
CA ARG A 4 16.32 7.15 -4.21
C ARG A 4 15.83 5.97 -3.39
N SER A 5 15.51 6.21 -2.12
CA SER A 5 14.74 5.30 -1.32
C SER A 5 13.47 5.16 -2.12
N VAL A 6 13.43 4.15 -3.00
CA VAL A 6 12.23 3.82 -3.75
C VAL A 6 11.21 3.64 -2.65
N PRO A 7 10.20 4.54 -2.55
CA PRO A 7 9.27 4.49 -1.45
C PRO A 7 8.77 3.06 -1.40
N ALA A 8 8.83 2.47 -0.20
CA ALA A 8 8.56 1.05 -0.01
C ALA A 8 7.34 0.67 -0.88
N PRO A 9 7.36 -0.46 -1.60
CA PRO A 9 6.33 -0.75 -2.60
C PRO A 9 4.89 -0.66 -2.03
N PHE A 10 4.74 -0.92 -0.72
CA PHE A 10 3.54 -0.61 0.07
C PHE A 10 3.14 0.87 -0.01
N LEU A 11 4.04 1.81 0.32
CA LEU A 11 3.81 3.25 0.30
C LEU A 11 3.38 3.73 -1.09
N THR A 12 4.12 3.32 -2.14
CA THR A 12 3.81 3.73 -3.51
C THR A 12 2.37 3.37 -3.88
N LYS A 13 1.93 2.15 -3.56
CA LYS A 13 0.58 1.70 -3.89
C LYS A 13 -0.49 2.33 -3.01
N THR A 14 -0.23 2.57 -1.72
CA THR A 14 -1.16 3.31 -0.87
C THR A 14 -1.40 4.73 -1.35
N TYR A 15 -0.35 5.41 -1.82
CA TYR A 15 -0.49 6.76 -2.40
C TYR A 15 -1.31 6.73 -3.69
N GLN A 16 -1.10 5.74 -4.55
CA GLN A 16 -1.91 5.57 -5.77
C GLN A 16 -3.38 5.26 -5.46
N LEU A 17 -3.64 4.49 -4.40
CA LEU A 17 -5.00 4.20 -3.96
C LEU A 17 -5.68 5.47 -3.49
N VAL A 18 -5.10 6.19 -2.52
CA VAL A 18 -5.76 7.38 -1.98
C VAL A 18 -5.92 8.54 -2.99
N ASP A 19 -5.09 8.55 -4.04
CA ASP A 19 -5.21 9.53 -5.13
C ASP A 19 -6.31 9.16 -6.15
N ASP A 20 -6.82 7.92 -6.11
CA ASP A 20 -7.90 7.45 -6.97
C ASP A 20 -9.27 7.68 -6.30
N PRO A 21 -10.12 8.59 -6.84
CA PRO A 21 -11.43 8.89 -6.28
C PRO A 21 -12.40 7.71 -6.34
N ILE A 22 -12.11 6.66 -7.12
CA ILE A 22 -12.88 5.40 -7.11
C ILE A 22 -12.76 4.72 -5.76
N THR A 23 -11.64 4.91 -5.06
CA THR A 23 -11.38 4.27 -3.78
C THR A 23 -11.67 5.16 -2.57
N ASP A 24 -12.25 6.36 -2.78
CA ASP A 24 -12.64 7.28 -1.70
C ASP A 24 -13.57 6.63 -0.65
N ASP A 25 -14.38 5.65 -1.07
CA ASP A 25 -15.23 4.83 -0.19
C ASP A 25 -14.45 3.91 0.78
N VAL A 26 -13.16 3.68 0.51
CA VAL A 26 -12.25 2.80 1.25
C VAL A 26 -11.14 3.60 1.92
N ILE A 27 -10.51 4.52 1.19
CA ILE A 27 -9.43 5.40 1.62
C ILE A 27 -9.54 6.73 0.87
N SER A 28 -9.48 7.84 1.59
CA SER A 28 -9.60 9.19 0.99
C SER A 28 -8.64 10.17 1.65
N TRP A 29 -8.32 11.25 0.93
CA TRP A 29 -7.60 12.38 1.52
C TRP A 29 -8.46 13.09 2.56
N SER A 30 -7.83 13.56 3.64
CA SER A 30 -8.46 14.50 4.55
C SER A 30 -8.62 15.86 3.87
N GLU A 31 -9.51 16.73 4.37
CA GLU A 31 -9.70 18.09 3.85
C GLU A 31 -8.40 18.90 3.74
N SER A 32 -7.39 18.54 4.53
CA SER A 32 -6.07 19.19 4.51
C SER A 32 -5.11 18.64 3.46
N GLY A 33 -5.39 17.49 2.83
CA GLY A 33 -4.53 16.84 1.82
C GLY A 33 -3.19 16.30 2.34
N ASN A 34 -2.91 16.46 3.64
CA ASN A 34 -1.66 16.01 4.26
C ASN A 34 -1.78 14.65 4.94
N THR A 35 -3.00 14.17 5.15
CA THR A 35 -3.29 12.91 5.82
C THR A 35 -4.39 12.19 5.06
N PHE A 36 -4.42 10.86 5.17
CA PHE A 36 -5.48 10.05 4.59
C PHE A 36 -6.27 9.34 5.69
N VAL A 37 -7.54 9.11 5.42
CA VAL A 37 -8.46 8.41 6.31
C VAL A 37 -8.87 7.11 5.63
N VAL A 38 -8.72 6.00 6.35
CA VAL A 38 -9.13 4.67 5.87
C VAL A 38 -10.50 4.35 6.48
N TRP A 39 -11.54 4.43 5.66
CA TRP A 39 -12.92 4.09 6.03
C TRP A 39 -13.13 2.59 6.16
N LYS A 40 -12.51 1.80 5.28
CA LYS A 40 -12.62 0.33 5.24
C LYS A 40 -11.27 -0.34 5.40
N THR A 41 -10.83 -0.46 6.64
CA THR A 41 -9.53 -1.06 6.99
C THR A 41 -9.37 -2.50 6.51
N ALA A 42 -10.45 -3.29 6.48
CA ALA A 42 -10.42 -4.69 6.01
C ALA A 42 -10.16 -4.80 4.50
N ASP A 43 -10.78 -3.96 3.69
CA ASP A 43 -10.60 -3.96 2.23
C ASP A 43 -9.24 -3.35 1.85
N PHE A 44 -8.85 -2.26 2.53
CA PHE A 44 -7.52 -1.68 2.41
C PHE A 44 -6.41 -2.68 2.77
N ALA A 45 -6.57 -3.40 3.89
CA ALA A 45 -5.60 -4.40 4.32
C ALA A 45 -5.50 -5.54 3.30
N ARG A 46 -6.59 -5.95 2.63
CA ARG A 46 -6.56 -7.00 1.60
C ARG A 46 -5.74 -6.59 0.37
N ASP A 47 -5.93 -5.38 -0.12
CA ASP A 47 -5.19 -4.87 -1.27
C ASP A 47 -3.69 -4.70 -1.00
N LEU A 48 -3.32 -4.50 0.27
CA LEU A 48 -1.94 -4.34 0.72
C LEU A 48 -1.30 -5.64 1.20
N LEU A 49 -2.06 -6.55 1.82
CA LEU A 49 -1.55 -7.84 2.32
C LEU A 49 -0.98 -8.69 1.19
N LEU A 50 -1.57 -8.59 0.00
CA LEU A 50 -1.14 -9.35 -1.17
C LEU A 50 0.27 -8.96 -1.67
N ILE A 51 0.77 -7.78 -1.29
CA ILE A 51 2.13 -7.34 -1.66
C ILE A 51 3.21 -7.96 -0.77
N ILE A 52 2.93 -8.17 0.52
CA ILE A 52 3.88 -8.81 1.44
C ILE A 52 3.85 -10.35 1.34
N SER A 53 2.73 -10.95 0.93
CA SER A 53 2.66 -12.41 0.73
C SER A 53 3.35 -12.87 -0.56
N SER A 54 3.29 -12.10 -1.66
CA SER A 54 3.89 -12.52 -2.93
C SER A 54 5.43 -12.56 -2.93
N THR A 55 6.07 -11.75 -2.08
CA THR A 55 7.55 -11.74 -1.97
C THR A 55 8.07 -12.85 -1.05
N THR A 56 7.23 -13.40 -0.17
CA THR A 56 7.65 -14.41 0.82
C THR A 56 7.70 -15.83 0.24
N THR A 57 6.96 -16.12 -0.84
CA THR A 57 6.95 -17.46 -1.45
C THR A 57 8.26 -17.82 -2.16
N SER A 58 9.08 -16.84 -2.58
CA SER A 58 10.35 -17.14 -3.26
C SER A 58 11.48 -17.55 -2.31
N LEU A 59 11.40 -17.25 -1.01
CA LEU A 59 12.43 -17.60 -0.03
C LEU A 59 12.22 -18.98 0.59
N ALA A 60 11.00 -19.53 0.56
CA ALA A 60 10.71 -20.87 1.06
C ALA A 60 11.19 -22.01 0.13
N LEU A 61 11.60 -21.70 -1.11
CA LEU A 61 12.16 -22.66 -2.08
C LEU A 61 13.68 -22.89 -1.92
N PHE A 62 14.36 -22.11 -1.07
CA PHE A 62 15.82 -22.24 -0.85
C PHE A 62 16.21 -22.89 0.48
N ALA A 63 15.25 -23.24 1.33
CA ALA A 63 15.51 -24.00 2.54
C ALA A 63 15.36 -25.51 2.25
N ASN A 64 16.40 -26.07 1.62
CA ASN A 64 16.70 -27.50 1.61
C ASN A 64 17.84 -27.77 2.60
#